data_AF-A0A4V1M841-F1
#
_entry.id   AF-A0A4V1M841-F1
#
_cell.length_a   1.000
_cell.length_b   1.000
_cell.length_c   1.000
_cell.angle_alpha   90.00
_cell.angle_beta   90.00
_cell.angle_gamma   90.00
#
_symmetry.space_group_name_H-M   'P 1'
#
loop_
_entity.id
_entity.type
_entity.pdbx_description
1 polymer ?
#
loop_
_entity_poly.entity_id
_entity_poly.type
_entity_poly.pdbx_seq_one_letter_code
_entity_poly.pdbx_strand_id
1 'polypeptide(L)'
;MGFYRIVSYFLLVVAVILGIAALFTLLIALANPALLISVFVVVAVVLYSVASFLFLHNGIDGKQKLKNKLRDFIKVNAYVSIVFAVMNIVQSLVVIVDPSALTTAINEFTAAQQTKSPISTGLFIKIMQVAMWFLLIYAIFLSYHISATFRYLKQYAAIFDDQPKS
;
A
#
# COMPACT_ATOMS: atom_id res chain seq x y z
N MET A 1 6.56 17.62 -10.56
CA MET A 1 5.21 17.72 -9.94
C MET A 1 4.16 16.88 -10.66
N GLY A 2 4.05 16.94 -12.00
CA GLY A 2 3.04 16.16 -12.76
C GLY A 2 3.05 14.65 -12.49
N PHE A 3 4.23 14.01 -12.54
CA PHE A 3 4.34 12.57 -12.24
C PHE A 3 3.93 12.21 -10.81
N TYR A 4 4.28 13.04 -9.82
CA TYR A 4 3.83 12.86 -8.43
C TYR A 4 2.31 12.83 -8.33
N ARG A 5 1.61 13.78 -8.97
CA ARG A 5 0.14 13.83 -8.97
C ARG A 5 -0.47 12.57 -9.57
N ILE A 6 0.02 12.13 -10.74
CA ILE A 6 -0.47 10.91 -11.41
C ILE A 6 -0.34 9.71 -10.48
N VAL A 7 0.84 9.55 -9.85
CA VAL A 7 1.08 8.47 -8.90
C VAL A 7 0.17 8.60 -7.67
N SER A 8 -0.08 9.81 -7.14
CA SER A 8 -1.01 10.00 -6.01
C SER A 8 -2.43 9.50 -6.31
N TYR A 9 -2.96 9.82 -7.49
CA TYR A 9 -4.30 9.35 -7.90
C TYR A 9 -4.33 7.83 -8.09
N PHE A 10 -3.30 7.26 -8.72
CA PHE A 10 -3.18 5.80 -8.85
C PHE A 10 -3.14 5.11 -7.49
N LEU A 11 -2.32 5.59 -6.56
CA LEU A 11 -2.23 5.04 -5.20
C LEU A 11 -3.54 5.16 -4.45
N LEU A 12 -4.29 6.25 -4.63
CA LEU A 12 -5.60 6.43 -4.01
C LEU A 12 -6.62 5.39 -4.49
N VAL A 13 -6.69 5.13 -5.80
CA VAL A 13 -7.58 4.09 -6.36
C VAL A 13 -7.24 2.71 -5.78
N VAL A 14 -5.95 2.37 -5.75
CA VAL A 14 -5.51 1.09 -5.16
C VAL A 14 -5.76 1.05 -3.65
N ALA A 15 -5.63 2.18 -2.94
CA ALA A 15 -5.90 2.26 -1.51
C ALA A 15 -7.36 1.97 -1.17
N VAL A 16 -8.32 2.33 -2.03
CA VAL A 16 -9.72 1.95 -1.85
C VAL A 16 -9.89 0.43 -1.90
N ILE A 17 -9.27 -0.22 -2.90
CA ILE A 17 -9.31 -1.69 -3.05
C ILE A 17 -8.64 -2.37 -1.85
N LEU A 18 -7.45 -1.88 -1.44
CA LEU A 18 -6.73 -2.38 -0.28
C LEU A 18 -7.50 -2.16 1.03
N GLY A 19 -8.20 -1.05 1.16
CA GLY A 19 -9.04 -0.76 2.33
C GLY A 19 -10.20 -1.75 2.44
N ILE A 20 -10.88 -2.04 1.33
CA ILE A 20 -11.93 -3.06 1.29
C ILE A 20 -11.35 -4.44 1.63
N ALA A 21 -10.24 -4.83 1.02
CA ALA A 21 -9.56 -6.08 1.32
C ALA A 21 -9.12 -6.18 2.79
N ALA A 22 -8.62 -5.09 3.39
CA ALA A 22 -8.22 -5.04 4.79
C ALA A 22 -9.41 -5.27 5.74
N LEU A 23 -10.62 -4.79 5.40
CA LEU A 23 -11.82 -5.06 6.19
C LEU A 23 -12.17 -6.55 6.19
N PHE A 24 -12.12 -7.22 5.04
CA PHE A 24 -12.35 -8.67 4.98
C PHE A 24 -11.28 -9.45 5.75
N THR A 25 -10.00 -9.08 5.58
CA THR A 25 -8.91 -9.73 6.30
C THR A 25 -8.99 -9.48 7.80
N LEU A 26 -9.48 -8.32 8.24
CA LEU A 26 -9.71 -8.02 9.65
C LEU A 26 -10.72 -9.01 10.27
N LEU A 27 -11.82 -9.32 9.58
CA LEU A 27 -12.80 -10.30 10.07
C LEU A 27 -12.15 -11.68 10.28
N ILE A 28 -11.24 -12.08 9.39
CA ILE A 28 -10.49 -13.34 9.52
C ILE A 28 -9.46 -13.25 10.66
N ALA A 29 -8.79 -12.10 10.79
CA ALA A 29 -7.77 -11.86 11.80
C ALA A 29 -8.32 -11.85 13.24
N LEU A 30 -9.62 -11.58 13.43
CA LEU A 30 -10.27 -11.73 14.73
C LEU A 30 -10.26 -13.19 15.22
N ALA A 31 -10.28 -14.17 14.31
CA ALA A 31 -10.16 -15.58 14.64
C ALA A 31 -8.69 -16.05 14.72
N ASN A 32 -7.78 -15.36 14.01
CA ASN A 32 -6.34 -15.63 14.05
C ASN A 32 -5.55 -14.33 14.29
N PRO A 33 -5.22 -14.00 15.56
CA PRO A 33 -4.55 -12.75 15.91
C PRO A 33 -3.20 -12.53 15.22
N ALA A 34 -2.53 -13.60 14.76
CA ALA A 34 -1.29 -13.49 14.00
C ALA A 34 -1.44 -12.68 12.71
N LEU A 35 -2.65 -12.59 12.15
CA LEU A 35 -2.94 -11.82 10.94
C LEU A 35 -3.16 -10.31 11.21
N LEU A 36 -3.33 -9.89 12.47
CA LEU A 36 -3.56 -8.48 12.80
C LEU A 36 -2.39 -7.58 12.38
N ILE A 37 -1.16 -8.10 12.41
CA ILE A 37 0.00 -7.35 11.94
C ILE A 37 -0.07 -7.07 10.44
N SER A 38 -0.51 -8.05 9.64
CA SER A 38 -0.71 -7.89 8.20
C SER A 38 -1.80 -6.88 7.90
N VAL A 39 -2.91 -6.92 8.65
CA VAL A 39 -4.00 -5.93 8.54
C VAL A 39 -3.48 -4.53 8.88
N PHE A 40 -2.74 -4.39 9.98
CA PHE A 40 -2.16 -3.11 10.40
C PHE A 40 -1.26 -2.50 9.32
N VAL A 41 -0.39 -3.31 8.71
CA VAL A 41 0.51 -2.85 7.64
C VAL A 41 -0.28 -2.37 6.42
N VAL A 42 -1.30 -3.13 5.98
CA VAL A 42 -2.15 -2.73 4.84
C VAL A 42 -2.93 -1.45 5.15
N VAL A 43 -3.51 -1.35 6.34
CA VAL A 43 -4.23 -0.14 6.79
C VAL A 43 -3.29 1.07 6.81
N ALA A 44 -2.04 0.91 7.26
CA ALA A 44 -1.07 2.00 7.24
C ALA A 44 -0.80 2.52 5.81
N VAL A 45 -0.73 1.63 4.81
CA VAL A 45 -0.59 2.01 3.39
C VAL A 45 -1.80 2.80 2.90
N VAL A 46 -3.01 2.38 3.28
CA VAL A 46 -4.25 3.09 2.95
C VAL A 46 -4.26 4.48 3.57
N LEU A 47 -3.98 4.57 4.88
CA LEU A 47 -3.93 5.82 5.62
C LEU A 47 -2.86 6.77 5.08
N TYR A 48 -1.68 6.24 4.74
CA TYR A 48 -0.63 6.99 4.07
C TYR A 48 -1.12 7.56 2.73
N SER A 49 -1.75 6.73 1.89
CA SER A 49 -2.20 7.12 0.55
C SER A 49 -3.27 8.22 0.62
N VAL A 50 -4.23 8.10 1.53
CA VAL A 50 -5.26 9.14 1.75
C VAL A 50 -4.65 10.42 2.32
N ALA A 51 -3.83 10.32 3.36
CA ALA A 51 -3.25 11.50 4.01
C ALA A 51 -2.30 12.28 3.09
N SER A 52 -1.47 11.57 2.33
CA SER A 52 -0.59 12.19 1.34
C SER A 52 -1.36 12.79 0.16
N PHE A 53 -2.49 12.19 -0.24
CA PHE A 53 -3.39 12.79 -1.22
C PHE A 53 -4.05 14.06 -0.69
N LEU A 54 -4.50 14.10 0.57
CA LEU A 54 -5.03 15.32 1.19
C LEU A 54 -3.98 16.43 1.25
N PHE A 55 -2.73 16.08 1.53
CA PHE A 55 -1.61 17.04 1.45
C PHE A 55 -1.43 17.60 0.04
N LEU A 56 -1.46 16.76 -0.99
CA LEU A 56 -1.39 17.20 -2.38
C LEU A 56 -2.58 18.11 -2.74
N HIS A 57 -3.80 17.62 -2.53
CA HIS A 57 -5.02 18.27 -3.00
C HIS A 57 -5.31 19.58 -2.24
N ASN A 58 -5.28 19.55 -0.91
CA ASN A 58 -5.64 20.71 -0.10
C ASN A 58 -4.44 21.65 0.08
N GLY A 59 -3.25 21.08 0.35
CA GLY A 59 -2.06 21.85 0.67
C GLY A 59 -1.38 22.43 -0.57
N ILE A 60 -0.91 21.57 -1.48
CA ILE A 60 -0.11 22.02 -2.62
C ILE A 60 -0.99 22.66 -3.69
N ASP A 61 -2.07 21.98 -4.08
CA ASP A 61 -2.93 22.41 -5.17
C ASP A 61 -3.93 23.47 -4.69
N GLY A 62 -4.56 23.24 -3.55
CA GLY A 62 -5.53 24.13 -2.92
C GLY A 62 -4.91 25.32 -2.16
N LYS A 63 -3.58 25.33 -1.95
CA LYS A 63 -2.85 26.36 -1.19
C LYS A 63 -3.40 26.62 0.22
N GLN A 64 -4.05 25.62 0.82
CA GLN A 64 -4.63 25.72 2.16
C GLN A 64 -3.57 25.49 3.23
N LYS A 65 -3.70 26.18 4.36
CA LYS A 65 -2.94 25.82 5.57
C LYS A 65 -3.41 24.47 6.10
N LEU A 66 -2.47 23.63 6.51
CA LEU A 66 -2.73 22.29 7.01
C LEU A 66 -2.27 22.15 8.46
N LYS A 67 -2.94 21.29 9.22
CA LYS A 67 -2.56 21.01 10.61
C LYS A 67 -1.24 20.22 10.64
N ASN A 68 -0.36 20.54 11.60
CA ASN A 68 0.85 19.77 11.87
C ASN A 68 0.58 18.27 12.08
N LYS A 69 -0.58 17.93 12.67
CA LYS A 69 -1.03 16.54 12.84
C LYS A 69 -1.09 15.76 11.51
N LEU A 70 -1.48 16.40 10.39
CA LEU A 70 -1.53 15.72 9.09
C LEU A 70 -0.10 15.36 8.60
N ARG A 71 0.87 16.26 8.78
CA ARG A 71 2.28 15.99 8.46
C ARG A 71 2.82 14.81 9.25
N ASP A 72 2.56 14.78 10.56
CA ASP A 72 3.05 13.71 11.43
C ASP A 72 2.34 12.38 11.11
N PHE A 73 1.03 12.44 10.81
CA PHE A 73 0.26 11.28 10.38
C PHE A 73 0.79 10.69 9.05
N ILE A 74 1.15 11.53 8.08
CA ILE A 74 1.82 11.07 6.84
C ILE A 74 3.13 10.36 7.17
N LYS A 75 3.98 10.96 8.03
CA LYS A 75 5.29 10.39 8.37
C LYS A 75 5.20 9.03 9.04
N VAL A 76 4.35 8.89 10.05
CA VAL A 76 4.19 7.63 10.80
C VAL A 76 3.73 6.51 9.87
N ASN A 77 2.70 6.75 9.05
CA ASN A 77 2.19 5.74 8.12
C ASN A 77 3.15 5.47 6.96
N ALA A 78 3.95 6.46 6.53
CA ALA A 78 4.98 6.28 5.51
C ALA A 78 6.06 5.27 5.95
N TYR A 79 6.50 5.28 7.21
CA TYR A 79 7.48 4.32 7.70
C TYR A 79 6.99 2.87 7.60
N VAL A 80 5.74 2.61 8.00
CA VAL A 80 5.12 1.29 7.86
C VAL A 80 4.90 0.93 6.39
N SER A 81 4.53 1.91 5.56
CA SER A 81 4.35 1.72 4.12
C SER A 81 5.65 1.38 3.38
N ILE A 82 6.80 1.87 3.86
CA ILE A 82 8.11 1.46 3.34
C ILE A 82 8.36 -0.02 3.60
N VAL A 83 8.05 -0.51 4.81
CA VAL A 83 8.18 -1.94 5.14
C VAL A 83 7.31 -2.77 4.19
N PHE A 84 6.05 -2.36 3.98
CA PHE A 84 5.17 -3.01 3.00
C PHE A 84 5.79 -3.02 1.59
N ALA A 85 6.29 -1.88 1.11
CA ALA A 85 6.86 -1.78 -0.23
C ALA A 85 8.08 -2.68 -0.39
N VAL A 86 9.01 -2.68 0.57
CA VAL A 86 10.21 -3.54 0.55
C VAL A 86 9.81 -5.02 0.54
N MET A 87 8.89 -5.43 1.42
CA MET A 87 8.42 -6.81 1.48
C MET A 87 7.79 -7.26 0.16
N ASN A 88 6.99 -6.41 -0.49
CA ASN A 88 6.34 -6.74 -1.75
C ASN A 88 7.32 -6.76 -2.92
N ILE A 89 8.31 -5.85 -2.95
CA ILE A 89 9.38 -5.87 -3.96
C ILE A 89 10.15 -7.19 -3.85
N VAL A 90 10.61 -7.55 -2.66
CA VAL A 90 11.38 -8.80 -2.45
C VAL A 90 10.56 -10.02 -2.85
N GLN A 91 9.33 -10.16 -2.35
CA GLN A 91 8.48 -11.31 -2.67
C GLN A 91 8.16 -11.41 -4.15
N SER A 92 7.84 -10.29 -4.80
CA SER A 92 7.52 -10.29 -6.22
C SER A 92 8.76 -10.65 -7.05
N LEU A 93 9.94 -10.14 -6.70
CA LEU A 93 11.19 -10.49 -7.39
C LEU A 93 11.53 -11.98 -7.24
N VAL A 94 11.36 -12.55 -6.05
CA VAL A 94 11.57 -14.00 -5.83
C VAL A 94 10.69 -14.81 -6.78
N VAL A 95 9.40 -14.49 -6.86
CA VAL A 95 8.46 -15.23 -7.72
C VAL A 95 8.70 -14.99 -9.22
N ILE A 96 9.11 -13.79 -9.60
CA ILE A 96 9.39 -13.44 -11.00
C ILE A 96 10.67 -14.12 -11.50
N VAL A 97 11.72 -14.16 -10.66
CA VAL A 97 13.01 -14.78 -11.00
C VAL A 97 12.94 -16.30 -10.92
N ASP A 98 12.25 -16.82 -9.91
CA ASP A 98 12.02 -18.26 -9.74
C ASP A 98 10.52 -18.58 -9.64
N PRO A 99 9.86 -18.85 -10.79
CA PRO A 99 8.45 -19.21 -10.82
C PRO A 99 8.13 -20.54 -10.11
N SER A 100 9.14 -21.36 -9.79
CA SER A 100 8.91 -22.61 -9.04
C SER A 100 8.46 -22.34 -7.61
N ALA A 101 8.91 -21.22 -7.00
CA ALA A 101 8.47 -20.79 -5.68
C ALA A 101 6.95 -20.58 -5.61
N LEU A 102 6.36 -20.03 -6.69
CA LEU A 102 4.91 -19.87 -6.81
C LEU A 102 4.21 -21.22 -6.92
N THR A 103 4.80 -22.17 -7.66
CA THR A 103 4.22 -23.51 -7.83
C THR A 103 4.18 -24.26 -6.49
N THR A 104 5.24 -24.16 -5.68
CA THR A 104 5.29 -24.74 -4.33
C THR A 104 4.23 -24.12 -3.41
N ALA A 105 4.13 -22.79 -3.36
CA ALA A 105 3.13 -22.10 -2.54
C ALA A 105 1.69 -22.46 -2.94
N ILE A 106 1.44 -22.64 -4.25
CA ILE A 106 0.13 -23.06 -4.76
C ILE A 106 -0.19 -24.49 -4.36
N ASN A 107 0.78 -25.41 -4.46
CA ASN A 107 0.57 -26.80 -4.06
C ASN A 107 0.21 -26.89 -2.57
N GLU A 108 0.91 -26.15 -1.72
CA GLU A 108 0.60 -26.04 -0.29
C GLU A 108 -0.80 -25.46 -0.05
N PHE A 109 -1.15 -24.37 -0.75
CA PHE A 109 -2.47 -23.77 -0.67
C PHE A 109 -3.59 -24.72 -1.10
N THR A 110 -3.41 -25.46 -2.20
CA THR A 110 -4.38 -26.47 -2.66
C THR A 110 -4.49 -27.65 -1.72
N ALA A 111 -3.38 -28.07 -1.07
CA ALA A 111 -3.41 -29.13 -0.07
C ALA A 111 -4.14 -28.70 1.21
N ALA A 112 -4.07 -27.41 1.56
CA ALA A 112 -4.79 -26.84 2.69
C ALA A 112 -6.28 -26.59 2.39
N GLN A 113 -6.66 -26.47 1.10
CA GLN A 113 -8.06 -26.32 0.70
C GLN A 113 -8.80 -27.65 0.75
N GLN A 114 -9.83 -27.74 1.61
CA GLN A 114 -10.69 -28.93 1.70
C GLN A 114 -11.69 -29.04 0.53
N THR A 115 -11.81 -28.01 -0.30
CA THR A 115 -12.77 -27.92 -1.41
C THR A 115 -12.04 -27.82 -2.75
N LYS A 116 -12.57 -28.52 -3.77
CA LYS A 116 -12.06 -28.37 -5.14
C LYS A 116 -12.33 -26.95 -5.63
N SER A 117 -11.27 -26.20 -5.91
CA SER A 117 -11.39 -24.87 -6.51
C SER A 117 -12.13 -24.95 -7.85
N PRO A 118 -13.08 -24.04 -8.12
CA PRO A 118 -13.76 -23.96 -9.42
C PRO A 118 -12.83 -23.46 -10.54
N ILE A 119 -11.62 -22.99 -10.21
CA ILE A 119 -10.64 -22.44 -11.13
C ILE A 119 -9.55 -23.49 -11.37
N SER A 120 -9.16 -23.69 -12.64
CA SER A 120 -8.05 -24.61 -12.96
C SER A 120 -6.71 -24.10 -12.40
N THR A 121 -5.85 -25.02 -11.97
CA THR A 121 -4.53 -24.69 -11.40
C THR A 121 -3.70 -23.81 -12.34
N GLY A 122 -3.72 -24.09 -13.65
CA GLY A 122 -3.02 -23.28 -14.64
C GLY A 122 -3.54 -21.84 -14.76
N LEU A 123 -4.85 -21.64 -14.63
CA LEU A 123 -5.43 -20.29 -14.62
C LEU A 123 -5.08 -19.56 -13.31
N PHE A 124 -5.10 -20.25 -12.18
CA PHE A 124 -4.70 -19.69 -10.88
C PHE A 124 -3.25 -19.20 -10.89
N ILE A 125 -2.32 -19.99 -11.43
CA ILE A 125 -0.90 -19.61 -11.58
C ILE A 125 -0.78 -18.30 -12.37
N LYS A 126 -1.47 -18.19 -13.52
CA LYS A 126 -1.41 -16.97 -14.35
C LYS A 126 -1.93 -15.74 -13.60
N ILE A 127 -3.03 -15.87 -12.88
CA ILE A 127 -3.59 -14.77 -12.07
C ILE A 127 -2.57 -14.33 -11.01
N MET A 128 -1.93 -15.28 -10.33
CA MET A 128 -0.92 -14.98 -9.32
C MET A 128 0.32 -14.30 -9.91
N GLN A 129 0.80 -14.75 -11.08
CA GLN A 129 1.91 -14.08 -11.78
C GLN A 129 1.59 -12.63 -12.14
N VAL A 130 0.38 -12.37 -12.66
CA VAL A 130 -0.08 -11.00 -12.95
C VAL A 130 -0.18 -10.19 -11.66
N ALA A 131 -0.68 -10.78 -10.58
CA ALA A 131 -0.76 -10.11 -9.27
C ALA A 131 0.63 -9.74 -8.74
N MET A 132 1.65 -10.59 -8.89
CA MET A 132 3.02 -10.28 -8.46
C MET A 132 3.62 -9.13 -9.27
N TRP A 133 3.42 -9.10 -10.59
CA TRP A 133 3.85 -7.95 -11.41
C TRP A 133 3.15 -6.66 -11.00
N PHE A 134 1.83 -6.73 -10.76
CA PHE A 134 1.06 -5.59 -10.28
C PHE A 134 1.58 -5.08 -8.93
N LEU A 135 1.82 -5.97 -7.97
CA LEU A 135 2.34 -5.63 -6.64
C LEU A 135 3.75 -5.03 -6.72
N LEU A 136 4.61 -5.56 -7.60
CA LEU A 136 5.93 -4.98 -7.83
C LEU A 136 5.84 -3.54 -8.34
N ILE A 137 5.05 -3.30 -9.39
CA ILE A 137 4.87 -1.97 -9.97
C ILE A 137 4.27 -1.02 -8.94
N TYR A 138 3.25 -1.48 -8.21
CA TYR A 138 2.62 -0.72 -7.13
C TYR A 138 3.62 -0.34 -6.03
N ALA A 139 4.45 -1.29 -5.58
CA ALA A 139 5.43 -1.05 -4.51
C ALA A 139 6.55 -0.09 -4.95
N ILE A 140 6.96 -0.13 -6.23
CA ILE A 140 7.89 0.84 -6.80
C ILE A 140 7.28 2.24 -6.82
N PHE A 141 6.03 2.37 -7.28
CA PHE A 141 5.32 3.65 -7.29
C PHE A 141 5.08 4.20 -5.89
N LEU A 142 4.72 3.34 -4.92
CA LEU A 142 4.57 3.70 -3.53
C LEU A 142 5.89 4.22 -2.95
N SER A 143 7.00 3.51 -3.20
CA SER A 143 8.35 3.92 -2.75
C SER A 143 8.75 5.28 -3.31
N TYR A 144 8.61 5.46 -4.63
CA TYR A 144 8.83 6.75 -5.29
C TYR A 144 7.97 7.86 -4.66
N HIS A 145 6.69 7.58 -4.45
CA HIS A 145 5.75 8.56 -3.92
C HIS A 145 6.07 8.96 -2.48
N ILE A 146 6.55 8.04 -1.64
CA ILE A 146 7.00 8.33 -0.27
C ILE A 146 8.20 9.27 -0.30
N SER A 147 9.23 8.96 -1.10
CA SER A 147 10.40 9.82 -1.25
C SER A 147 10.03 11.21 -1.75
N ALA A 148 9.17 11.29 -2.76
CA ALA A 148 8.68 12.56 -3.28
C ALA A 148 7.85 13.34 -2.24
N THR A 149 6.99 12.67 -1.50
CA THR A 149 6.17 13.27 -0.44
C THR A 149 7.05 13.88 0.65
N PHE A 150 8.08 13.17 1.12
CA PHE A 150 9.02 13.74 2.10
C PHE A 150 9.77 14.96 1.59
N ARG A 151 10.14 14.97 0.30
CA ARG A 151 10.72 16.16 -0.33
C ARG A 151 9.72 17.32 -0.33
N TYR A 152 8.48 17.08 -0.72
CA TYR A 152 7.45 18.13 -0.77
C TYR A 152 7.02 18.60 0.61
N LEU A 153 6.96 17.74 1.62
CA LEU A 153 6.70 18.16 3.00
C LEU A 153 7.75 19.15 3.52
N LYS A 154 9.02 19.02 3.07
CA LYS A 154 10.07 20.00 3.37
C LYS A 154 9.91 21.28 2.55
N GLN A 155 9.67 21.14 1.24
CA GLN A 155 9.52 22.27 0.33
C GLN A 155 8.33 23.17 0.67
N TYR A 156 7.22 22.57 1.10
CA TYR A 156 5.99 23.26 1.46
C TYR A 156 5.81 23.34 2.99
N ALA A 157 6.89 23.34 3.77
CA ALA A 157 6.81 23.35 5.23
C ALA A 157 5.95 24.51 5.78
N ALA A 158 6.02 25.69 5.13
CA ALA A 158 5.28 26.88 5.52
C ALA A 158 3.75 26.72 5.55
N ILE A 159 3.17 25.76 4.81
CA ILE A 159 1.72 25.52 4.86
C ILE A 159 1.29 24.89 6.20
N PHE A 160 2.25 24.38 6.97
CA PHE A 160 2.02 23.79 8.29
C PHE A 160 2.35 24.75 9.45
N ASP A 161 2.84 25.97 9.15
CA ASP A 161 3.21 26.96 10.16
C ASP A 161 1.97 27.75 10.63
N ASP A 162 1.82 27.76 11.96
CA ASP A 162 0.84 28.45 12.80
C ASP A 162 -0.65 28.33 12.39
N GLN A 163 -1.32 27.40 13.05
CA GLN A 163 -2.68 27.58 13.53
C GLN A 163 -2.56 27.94 15.02
N PRO A 164 -3.24 29.00 15.53
CA PRO A 164 -3.28 29.25 16.96
C PRO A 164 -3.75 27.98 17.66
N LYS A 165 -3.05 27.59 18.74
CA LYS A 165 -3.47 26.47 19.60
C LYS A 165 -4.87 26.80 20.10
N SER A 166 -5.89 26.09 19.60
CA SER A 166 -7.25 26.15 20.12
C SER A 166 -7.34 25.46 21.47
#